data_AF-A0A0G4LC07-F1
#
_entry.id   AF-A0A0G4LC07-F1
#
_cell.length_a   1.000
_cell.length_b   1.000
_cell.length_c   1.000
_cell.angle_alpha   90.00
_cell.angle_beta   90.00
_cell.angle_gamma   90.00
#
_symmetry.space_group_name_H-M   'P 1'
#
loop_
_entity.id
_entity.type
_entity.pdbx_description
1 polymer ?
#
loop_
_entity_poly.entity_id
_entity_poly.type
_entity_poly.pdbx_seq_one_letter_code
_entity_poly.pdbx_strand_id
1 'polypeptide(L)'
;FSRASRLQTRTFSSTRPAARVFANGPLRAKEASPFVSNKYAVIDHEYDAIVVGAGGSGLRAAFGLAEAGFNTACISKLFPTRSHTVAAQGGINAALGNMHEDDWRWHMYDTVKGSDWLGDQDAIHYMTREAPASIVELENYGCPFSRTEDGKM
;
A
#
# COMPACT_ATOMS: atom_id res chain seq x y z
N PHE A 1 26.17 1.79 -39.59
CA PHE A 1 26.61 1.28 -38.28
C PHE A 1 25.41 1.29 -37.33
N SER A 2 24.71 0.16 -37.23
CA SER A 2 23.52 -0.02 -36.38
C SER A 2 23.95 -0.30 -34.94
N ARG A 3 23.55 0.55 -34.00
CA ARG A 3 23.67 0.29 -32.56
C ARG A 3 22.29 -0.16 -32.07
N ALA A 4 22.07 -1.48 -32.07
CA ALA A 4 20.92 -2.07 -31.40
C ALA A 4 21.02 -1.79 -29.89
N SER A 5 20.08 -1.04 -29.35
CA SER A 5 19.89 -0.88 -27.91
C SER A 5 19.46 -2.22 -27.32
N ARG A 6 20.31 -2.83 -26.49
CA ARG A 6 19.91 -3.98 -25.68
C ARG A 6 18.82 -3.53 -24.71
N LEU A 7 17.60 -4.03 -24.89
CA LEU A 7 16.58 -4.01 -23.86
C LEU A 7 17.13 -4.74 -22.63
N GLN A 8 17.44 -4.00 -21.57
CA GLN A 8 17.65 -4.57 -20.23
C GLN A 8 16.28 -4.98 -19.68
N THR A 9 15.81 -6.17 -20.05
CA THR A 9 14.78 -6.84 -19.27
C THR A 9 15.37 -7.21 -17.92
N ARG A 10 15.10 -6.39 -16.90
CA ARG A 10 15.25 -6.84 -15.51
C ARG A 10 14.26 -7.97 -15.30
N THR A 11 14.72 -9.20 -15.40
CA THR A 11 13.95 -10.37 -14.99
C THR A 11 13.70 -10.25 -13.50
N PHE A 12 12.44 -9.97 -13.12
CA PHE A 12 12.02 -10.15 -11.74
C PHE A 12 12.28 -11.61 -11.36
N SER A 13 13.05 -11.81 -10.29
CA SER A 13 13.26 -13.14 -9.72
C SER A 13 11.95 -13.59 -9.10
N SER A 14 11.14 -14.36 -9.83
CA SER A 14 10.01 -15.08 -9.23
C SER A 14 10.54 -16.40 -8.66
N THR A 15 10.64 -16.49 -7.34
CA THR A 15 10.68 -17.80 -6.68
C THR A 15 9.36 -18.51 -6.95
N ARG A 16 9.41 -19.80 -7.32
CA ARG A 16 8.20 -20.62 -7.41
C ARG A 16 7.49 -20.58 -6.05
N PRO A 17 6.15 -20.42 -5.99
CA PRO A 17 5.45 -20.43 -4.71
C PRO A 17 5.65 -21.80 -4.07
N ALA A 18 6.50 -21.85 -3.04
CA ALA A 18 6.75 -23.04 -2.26
C ALA A 18 5.60 -23.21 -1.26
N ALA A 19 4.44 -23.63 -1.77
CA ALA A 19 3.19 -23.78 -1.03
C ALA A 19 2.56 -22.45 -0.56
N ARG A 20 1.24 -22.35 -0.74
CA ARG A 20 0.43 -21.31 -0.08
C ARG A 20 0.37 -21.69 1.41
N VAL A 21 0.88 -20.83 2.29
CA VAL A 21 0.87 -21.10 3.73
C VAL A 21 -0.56 -20.87 4.22
N PHE A 22 -1.34 -21.94 4.37
CA PHE A 22 -2.71 -21.85 4.86
C PHE A 22 -2.73 -21.21 6.27
N ALA A 23 -3.42 -20.09 6.39
CA ALA A 23 -3.45 -19.20 7.56
C ALA A 23 -3.96 -19.83 8.87
N ASN A 24 -4.49 -21.05 8.84
CA ASN A 24 -5.04 -21.74 10.02
C ASN A 24 -4.00 -22.56 10.81
N GLY A 25 -2.74 -22.60 10.37
CA GLY A 25 -1.66 -23.24 11.12
C GLY A 25 -1.02 -22.31 12.16
N PRO A 26 -0.51 -22.82 13.30
CA PRO A 26 0.30 -22.00 14.21
C PRO A 26 1.53 -21.47 13.46
N LEU A 27 1.90 -20.22 13.75
CA LEU A 27 3.04 -19.52 13.15
C LEU A 27 4.30 -20.42 13.20
N ARG A 28 4.82 -20.81 12.03
CA ARG A 28 6.06 -21.57 11.92
C ARG A 28 7.25 -20.63 12.11
N ALA A 29 7.69 -20.49 13.35
CA ALA A 29 9.01 -19.93 13.67
C ALA A 29 9.99 -21.11 13.90
N LYS A 30 11.14 -21.09 13.25
CA LYS A 30 12.23 -22.06 13.48
C LYS A 30 13.51 -21.30 13.80
N GLU A 31 14.34 -21.86 14.65
CA GLU A 31 15.69 -21.35 14.85
C GLU A 31 16.46 -21.53 13.53
N ALA A 32 17.09 -20.46 13.06
CA ALA A 32 17.76 -20.46 11.77
C ALA A 32 19.05 -21.29 11.80
N SER A 33 19.46 -21.80 10.64
CA SER A 33 20.70 -22.59 10.57
C SER A 33 21.93 -21.79 11.05
N PRO A 34 22.91 -22.40 11.73
CA PRO A 34 24.03 -21.70 12.37
C PRO A 34 24.98 -20.95 11.40
N PHE A 35 24.78 -21.07 10.09
CA PHE A 35 25.71 -20.59 9.08
C PHE A 35 25.71 -19.08 8.83
N VAL A 36 24.79 -18.31 9.44
CA VAL A 36 24.61 -16.87 9.13
C VAL A 36 25.46 -15.95 10.00
N SER A 37 25.77 -16.31 11.27
CA SER A 37 26.75 -15.64 12.16
C SER A 37 26.61 -16.19 13.58
N ASN A 38 27.72 -16.55 14.25
CA ASN A 38 27.71 -16.97 15.67
C ASN A 38 27.50 -15.82 16.67
N LYS A 39 27.36 -14.56 16.21
CA LYS A 39 27.29 -13.40 17.09
C LYS A 39 25.87 -13.08 17.57
N TYR A 40 24.84 -13.51 16.84
CA TYR A 40 23.44 -13.25 17.16
C TYR A 40 22.58 -14.48 16.86
N ALA A 41 21.64 -14.80 17.74
CA ALA A 41 20.62 -15.79 17.45
C ALA A 41 19.75 -15.30 16.27
N VAL A 42 19.60 -16.12 15.24
CA VAL A 42 18.79 -15.82 14.06
C VAL A 42 17.53 -16.68 14.13
N ILE A 43 16.36 -16.07 13.96
CA ILE A 43 15.05 -16.74 13.99
C ILE A 43 14.44 -16.60 12.60
N ASP A 44 14.12 -17.73 11.97
CA ASP A 44 13.47 -17.79 10.67
C ASP A 44 11.94 -17.88 10.84
N HIS A 45 11.23 -17.09 10.05
CA HIS A 45 9.78 -17.08 9.98
C HIS A 45 9.31 -17.22 8.52
N GLU A 46 8.23 -17.97 8.30
CA GLU A 46 7.63 -18.16 6.97
C GLU A 46 6.24 -17.50 6.90
N TYR A 47 6.03 -16.65 5.89
CA TYR A 47 4.78 -15.96 5.58
C TYR A 47 4.57 -15.90 4.06
N ASP A 48 3.33 -15.73 3.60
CA ASP A 48 3.05 -15.53 2.18
C ASP A 48 3.46 -14.12 1.72
N ALA A 49 3.32 -13.13 2.61
CA ALA A 49 3.70 -11.74 2.35
C ALA A 49 4.23 -11.06 3.62
N ILE A 50 5.17 -10.13 3.43
CA ILE A 50 5.72 -9.29 4.50
C ILE A 50 5.54 -7.83 4.11
N VAL A 51 4.89 -7.07 4.99
CA VAL A 51 4.74 -5.61 4.87
C VAL A 51 5.65 -4.93 5.88
N VAL A 52 6.55 -4.08 5.39
CA VAL A 52 7.49 -3.33 6.24
C VAL A 52 7.02 -1.88 6.36
N GLY A 53 6.55 -1.52 7.55
CA GLY A 53 5.95 -0.23 7.89
C GLY A 53 4.46 -0.38 8.25
N ALA A 54 4.04 0.25 9.36
CA ALA A 54 2.65 0.25 9.81
C ALA A 54 2.06 1.68 9.85
N GLY A 55 2.38 2.48 8.83
CA GLY A 55 1.66 3.73 8.53
C GLY A 55 0.39 3.45 7.72
N GLY A 56 -0.26 4.49 7.19
CA GLY A 56 -1.53 4.33 6.45
C GLY A 56 -1.45 3.33 5.29
N SER A 57 -0.42 3.44 4.44
CA SER A 57 -0.22 2.53 3.31
C SER A 57 0.08 1.09 3.76
N GLY A 58 0.96 0.93 4.74
CA GLY A 58 1.36 -0.39 5.24
C GLY A 58 0.21 -1.13 5.92
N LEU A 59 -0.59 -0.44 6.74
CA LEU A 59 -1.77 -1.04 7.36
C LEU A 59 -2.82 -1.42 6.31
N ARG A 60 -3.13 -0.54 5.34
CA ARG A 60 -4.10 -0.86 4.28
C ARG A 60 -3.65 -2.04 3.42
N ALA A 61 -2.35 -2.15 3.13
CA ALA A 61 -1.77 -3.26 2.38
C ALA A 61 -1.79 -4.57 3.19
N ALA A 62 -1.34 -4.54 4.45
CA ALA A 62 -1.33 -5.72 5.32
C ALA A 62 -2.73 -6.26 5.56
N PHE A 63 -3.70 -5.37 5.81
CA PHE A 63 -5.10 -5.72 5.96
C PHE A 63 -5.70 -6.28 4.67
N GLY A 64 -5.46 -5.65 3.51
CA GLY A 64 -5.97 -6.16 2.23
C GLY A 64 -5.41 -7.54 1.86
N LEU A 65 -4.14 -7.81 2.17
CA LEU A 65 -3.54 -9.14 2.01
C LEU A 65 -4.19 -10.17 2.95
N ALA A 66 -4.43 -9.79 4.21
CA ALA A 66 -5.09 -10.65 5.18
C ALA A 66 -6.56 -10.96 4.80
N GLU A 67 -7.33 -9.97 4.34
CA GLU A 67 -8.70 -10.16 3.84
C GLU A 67 -8.74 -11.09 2.62
N ALA A 68 -7.73 -11.03 1.74
CA ALA A 68 -7.58 -11.93 0.61
C ALA A 68 -7.10 -13.36 1.01
N GLY A 69 -6.89 -13.61 2.32
CA GLY A 69 -6.55 -14.92 2.87
C GLY A 69 -5.05 -15.25 2.89
N PHE A 70 -4.17 -14.27 2.68
CA PHE A 70 -2.73 -14.47 2.76
C PHE A 70 -2.22 -14.38 4.20
N ASN A 71 -1.37 -15.33 4.60
CA ASN A 71 -0.66 -15.24 5.87
C ASN A 71 0.37 -14.09 5.81
N THR A 72 0.05 -12.95 6.43
CA THR A 72 0.76 -11.69 6.24
C THR A 72 1.42 -11.20 7.54
N ALA A 73 2.71 -10.90 7.49
CA ALA A 73 3.42 -10.25 8.59
C ALA A 73 3.48 -8.73 8.37
N CYS A 74 3.02 -7.94 9.34
CA CYS A 74 3.20 -6.49 9.36
C CYS A 74 4.30 -6.11 10.36
N ILE A 75 5.46 -5.68 9.86
CA ILE A 75 6.64 -5.36 10.67
C ILE A 75 6.80 -3.85 10.75
N SER A 76 6.88 -3.30 11.95
CA SER A 76 7.09 -1.86 12.16
C SER A 76 8.05 -1.60 13.30
N LYS A 77 8.94 -0.61 13.12
CA LYS A 77 9.85 -0.13 14.17
C LYS A 77 9.13 0.67 15.26
N LEU A 78 7.97 1.23 14.94
CA LEU A 78 7.12 2.00 15.85
C LEU A 78 5.80 1.27 16.07
N PHE A 79 5.17 1.52 17.22
CA PHE A 79 3.77 1.17 17.39
C PHE A 79 2.93 1.85 16.28
N PRO A 80 1.97 1.16 15.63
CA PRO A 80 1.36 1.62 14.37
C PRO A 80 0.83 3.06 14.40
N THR A 81 0.14 3.45 15.48
CA THR A 81 -0.44 4.81 15.61
C THR A 81 0.58 5.92 15.91
N ARG A 82 1.87 5.57 16.02
CA ARG A 82 2.99 6.52 16.12
C ARG A 82 3.72 6.73 14.78
N SER A 83 3.25 6.11 13.71
CA SER A 83 3.73 6.38 12.34
C SER A 83 3.42 7.82 11.93
N HIS A 84 4.25 8.41 11.06
CA HIS A 84 4.12 9.83 10.67
C HIS A 84 2.79 10.17 9.97
N THR A 85 2.05 9.17 9.46
CA THR A 85 0.67 9.36 8.97
C THR A 85 -0.24 10.02 10.02
N VAL A 86 0.01 9.81 11.32
CA VAL A 86 -0.76 10.44 12.41
C VAL A 86 -0.65 11.97 12.44
N ALA A 87 0.41 12.53 11.84
CA ALA A 87 0.66 13.97 11.83
C ALA A 87 0.07 14.67 10.58
N ALA A 88 -0.59 13.94 9.68
CA ALA A 88 -1.28 14.55 8.55
C ALA A 88 -2.46 15.40 9.03
N GLN A 89 -2.64 16.59 8.44
CA GLN A 89 -3.67 17.55 8.88
C GLN A 89 -4.69 17.89 7.79
N GLY A 90 -4.23 18.31 6.60
CA GLY A 90 -5.11 18.96 5.60
C GLY A 90 -6.29 18.09 5.14
N GLY A 91 -6.03 16.83 4.79
CA GLY A 91 -7.07 15.92 4.30
C GLY A 91 -6.54 14.97 3.24
N ILE A 92 -7.46 14.42 2.47
CA ILE A 92 -7.19 13.50 1.36
C ILE A 92 -8.09 13.87 0.17
N ASN A 93 -7.51 13.97 -1.02
CA ASN A 93 -8.21 14.46 -2.20
C ASN A 93 -9.00 13.34 -2.88
N ALA A 94 -10.27 13.59 -3.17
CA ALA A 94 -11.10 12.74 -4.04
C ALA A 94 -12.20 13.57 -4.69
N ALA A 95 -12.43 13.33 -5.98
CA ALA A 95 -13.50 13.99 -6.73
C ALA A 95 -14.86 13.37 -6.39
N LEU A 96 -15.37 13.65 -5.19
CA LEU A 96 -16.63 13.14 -4.67
C LEU A 96 -17.85 13.94 -5.14
N GLY A 97 -17.64 15.20 -5.53
CA GLY A 97 -18.72 16.08 -5.95
C GLY A 97 -19.65 16.54 -4.82
N ASN A 98 -19.20 16.50 -3.56
CA ASN A 98 -20.06 16.79 -2.39
C ASN A 98 -20.31 18.28 -2.16
N MET A 99 -19.36 19.16 -2.52
CA MET A 99 -19.48 20.62 -2.37
C MET A 99 -19.92 21.32 -3.67
N HIS A 100 -19.44 20.82 -4.80
CA HIS A 100 -19.76 21.27 -6.14
C HIS A 100 -19.59 20.08 -7.10
N GLU A 101 -20.11 20.18 -8.32
CA GLU A 101 -19.85 19.17 -9.35
C GLU A 101 -18.34 18.97 -9.54
N ASP A 102 -17.91 17.71 -9.68
CA ASP A 102 -16.50 17.36 -9.80
C ASP A 102 -16.32 16.12 -10.68
N ASP A 103 -15.15 16.01 -11.33
CA ASP A 103 -14.76 14.90 -12.19
C ASP A 103 -13.33 14.50 -11.88
N TRP A 104 -13.08 13.19 -11.69
CA TRP A 104 -11.74 12.67 -11.41
C TRP A 104 -10.73 13.02 -12.52
N ARG A 105 -11.19 13.28 -13.75
CA ARG A 105 -10.34 13.75 -14.86
C ARG A 105 -9.78 15.15 -14.62
N TRP A 106 -10.50 16.01 -13.90
CA TRP A 106 -10.00 17.33 -13.50
C TRP A 106 -8.90 17.18 -12.46
N HIS A 107 -9.11 16.31 -11.46
CA HIS A 107 -8.09 15.95 -10.49
C HIS A 107 -6.83 15.33 -11.16
N MET A 108 -7.00 14.48 -12.17
CA MET A 108 -5.90 13.95 -12.99
C MET A 108 -5.13 15.08 -13.68
N TYR A 109 -5.83 16.01 -14.34
CA TYR A 109 -5.20 17.14 -15.01
C TYR A 109 -4.37 17.98 -14.04
N ASP A 110 -4.93 18.32 -12.88
CA ASP A 110 -4.23 19.10 -11.85
C ASP A 110 -3.00 18.36 -11.31
N THR A 111 -3.09 17.04 -11.16
CA THR A 111 -1.97 16.22 -10.69
C THR A 111 -0.86 16.12 -11.73
N VAL A 112 -1.19 15.91 -13.02
CA VAL A 112 -0.19 15.88 -14.10
C VAL A 112 0.51 17.22 -14.22
N LYS A 113 -0.26 18.32 -14.23
CA LYS A 113 0.29 19.67 -14.26
C LYS A 113 1.12 19.99 -13.03
N GLY A 114 0.64 19.63 -11.84
CA GLY A 114 1.33 19.84 -10.56
C GLY A 114 2.63 19.05 -10.44
N SER A 115 2.72 17.90 -11.12
CA SER A 115 3.96 17.12 -11.24
C SER A 115 4.99 17.69 -12.22
N ASP A 116 4.69 18.84 -12.84
CA ASP A 116 5.50 19.45 -13.91
C ASP A 116 5.74 18.47 -15.08
N TRP A 117 4.70 17.70 -15.43
CA TRP A 117 4.70 16.63 -16.44
C TRP A 117 5.74 15.51 -16.23
N LEU A 118 6.38 15.45 -15.07
CA LEU A 118 7.33 14.39 -14.72
C LEU A 118 6.66 13.14 -14.14
N GLY A 119 5.40 13.26 -13.71
CA GLY A 119 4.64 12.14 -13.14
C GLY A 119 4.19 11.14 -14.20
N ASP A 120 4.29 9.85 -13.85
CA ASP A 120 3.78 8.74 -14.66
C ASP A 120 2.25 8.82 -14.76
N GLN A 121 1.74 9.15 -15.94
CA GLN A 121 0.33 9.50 -16.12
C GLN A 121 -0.61 8.29 -15.98
N ASP A 122 -0.12 7.08 -16.21
CA ASP A 122 -0.87 5.84 -15.97
C ASP A 122 -1.11 5.60 -14.47
N ALA A 123 -0.10 5.83 -13.64
CA ALA A 123 -0.21 5.78 -12.18
C ALA A 123 -1.12 6.90 -11.65
N ILE A 124 -0.98 8.11 -12.16
CA ILE A 124 -1.84 9.25 -11.77
C ILE A 124 -3.30 9.00 -12.17
N HIS A 125 -3.54 8.45 -13.37
CA HIS A 125 -4.88 8.07 -13.82
C HIS A 125 -5.51 7.06 -12.86
N TYR A 126 -4.79 5.98 -12.51
CA TYR A 126 -5.29 4.99 -11.56
C TYR A 126 -5.61 5.63 -10.20
N MET A 127 -4.65 6.40 -9.64
CA MET A 127 -4.82 7.05 -8.34
C MET A 127 -6.05 7.96 -8.28
N THR A 128 -6.23 8.82 -9.29
CA THR A 128 -7.30 9.83 -9.28
C THR A 128 -8.66 9.22 -9.57
N ARG A 129 -8.74 8.19 -10.42
CA ARG A 129 -9.97 7.44 -10.72
C ARG A 129 -10.45 6.61 -9.52
N GLU A 130 -9.53 5.96 -8.78
CA GLU A 130 -9.87 5.10 -7.64
C GLU A 130 -10.04 5.87 -6.32
N ALA A 131 -9.63 7.15 -6.27
CA ALA A 131 -9.71 7.97 -5.06
C ALA A 131 -11.13 8.05 -4.47
N PRO A 132 -12.22 8.34 -5.23
CA PRO A 132 -13.58 8.39 -4.68
C PRO A 132 -13.99 7.11 -3.95
N ALA A 133 -13.77 5.94 -4.57
CA ALA A 133 -14.10 4.65 -3.97
C ALA A 133 -13.27 4.37 -2.71
N SER A 134 -11.98 4.72 -2.74
CA SER A 134 -11.06 4.54 -1.62
C SER A 134 -11.45 5.40 -0.40
N ILE A 135 -11.96 6.62 -0.61
CA ILE A 135 -12.42 7.48 0.50
C ILE A 135 -13.74 6.98 1.08
N VAL A 136 -14.67 6.53 0.24
CA VAL A 136 -15.91 5.90 0.70
C VAL A 136 -15.61 4.63 1.52
N GLU A 137 -14.61 3.84 1.15
CA GLU A 137 -14.15 2.70 1.95
C GLU A 137 -13.69 3.13 3.35
N LEU A 138 -12.88 4.19 3.46
CA LEU A 138 -12.44 4.72 4.75
C LEU A 138 -13.60 5.23 5.61
N GLU A 139 -14.59 5.88 4.99
CA GLU A 139 -15.79 6.35 5.68
C GLU A 139 -16.59 5.18 6.25
N ASN A 140 -16.75 4.10 5.47
CA ASN A 140 -17.41 2.87 5.90
C ASN A 140 -16.66 2.15 7.03
N TYR A 141 -15.33 2.29 7.12
CA TYR A 141 -14.55 1.82 8.27
C TYR A 141 -14.68 2.71 9.51
N GLY A 142 -15.45 3.80 9.43
CA GLY A 142 -15.73 4.72 10.53
C GLY A 142 -14.75 5.88 10.63
N CYS A 143 -14.04 6.23 9.55
CA CYS A 143 -13.20 7.42 9.54
C CYS A 143 -14.08 8.67 9.78
N PRO A 144 -13.80 9.48 10.81
CA PRO A 144 -14.66 10.58 11.20
C PRO A 144 -14.41 11.82 10.33
N PHE A 145 -14.84 11.77 9.07
CA PHE A 145 -14.84 12.94 8.20
C PHE A 145 -15.83 13.99 8.73
N SER A 146 -15.44 15.26 8.60
CA SER A 146 -16.37 16.40 8.78
C SER A 146 -17.54 16.26 7.81
N ARG A 147 -18.69 16.86 8.16
CA ARG A 147 -19.92 16.71 7.38
C ARG A 147 -20.41 18.03 6.82
N THR A 148 -21.01 17.99 5.64
CA THR A 148 -21.80 19.07 5.06
C THR A 148 -23.15 19.19 5.77
N GLU A 149 -23.90 20.26 5.49
CA GLU A 149 -25.27 20.45 6.02
C GLU A 149 -26.20 19.27 5.66
N ASP A 150 -26.02 18.71 4.46
CA ASP A 150 -26.76 17.54 3.96
C ASP A 150 -26.26 16.18 4.51
N GLY A 151 -25.30 16.18 5.44
CA GLY A 151 -24.77 14.97 6.08
C GLY A 151 -23.80 14.14 5.23
N LYS A 152 -23.42 14.61 4.04
CA LYS A 152 -22.34 14.03 3.25
C LYS A 152 -20.99 14.38 3.88
N MET A 153 -19.94 13.61 3.55
CA MET A 153 -18.56 13.98 3.87
C MET A 153 -18.07 15.16 3.03
#